data_AF-A0A447JF88-F1
#
_entry.id   AF-A0A447JF88-F1
#
_cell.length_a   1.000
_cell.length_b   1.000
_cell.length_c   1.000
_cell.angle_alpha   90.00
_cell.angle_beta   90.00
_cell.angle_gamma   90.00
#
_symmetry.space_group_name_H-M   'P 1'
#
loop_
_entity.id
_entity.type
_entity.pdbx_description
1 polymer ?
#
loop_
_entity_poly.entity_id
_entity_poly.type
_entity_poly.pdbx_seq_one_letter_code
_entity_poly.pdbx_strand_id
1 'polypeptide(L)'
;MNICVNSLYRLSTPQFHSLYSEDVSDEALALLIGEVENGNQNCIDLLCNLALRNDDLGHKVEKLLFDLFSGKRSGSPRYRQKINQACLVLHQIANNDITKNNTEWKKLHAPSRLLYMAGSATIDLSKKIGIAHKLWATSSLRQIKEQVGV
;
A
#
# COMPACT_ATOMS: atom_id res chain seq x y z
N MET A 1 -2.65 -34.89 6.00
CA MET A 1 -2.30 -33.80 6.93
C MET A 1 -3.22 -32.63 6.60
N ASN A 2 -4.19 -32.31 7.46
CA ASN A 2 -5.10 -31.18 7.20
C ASN A 2 -4.33 -29.88 7.43
N ILE A 3 -4.07 -29.15 6.35
CA ILE A 3 -3.45 -27.83 6.43
C ILE A 3 -4.50 -26.87 7.00
N CYS A 4 -4.27 -26.36 8.20
CA CYS A 4 -5.14 -25.34 8.79
C CYS A 4 -4.95 -24.03 8.03
N VAL A 5 -6.01 -23.55 7.39
CA VAL A 5 -6.02 -22.32 6.60
C VAL A 5 -6.73 -21.24 7.42
N ASN A 6 -6.09 -20.08 7.56
CA ASN A 6 -6.70 -18.92 8.18
C ASN A 6 -7.91 -18.47 7.34
N SER A 7 -9.09 -18.39 7.97
CA SER A 7 -10.34 -18.05 7.28
C SER A 7 -10.37 -16.63 6.73
N LEU A 8 -9.62 -15.69 7.32
CA LEU A 8 -9.56 -14.29 6.92
C LEU A 8 -8.70 -14.09 5.68
N TYR A 9 -7.52 -14.72 5.64
CA TYR A 9 -6.52 -14.49 4.59
C TYR A 9 -6.43 -15.62 3.55
N ARG A 10 -7.12 -16.75 3.79
CA ARG A 10 -7.03 -17.97 2.98
C ARG A 10 -5.59 -18.52 2.84
N LEU A 11 -4.71 -18.14 3.76
CA LEU A 11 -3.34 -18.63 3.86
C LEU A 11 -3.24 -19.71 4.93
N SER A 12 -2.45 -20.75 4.67
CA SER A 12 -1.99 -21.65 5.72
C SER A 12 -1.08 -20.92 6.72
N THR A 13 -0.92 -21.47 7.92
CA THR A 13 0.01 -20.91 8.92
C THR A 13 1.43 -20.69 8.38
N PRO A 14 2.08 -21.64 7.67
CA PRO A 14 3.40 -21.41 7.07
C PRO A 14 3.41 -20.28 6.04
N GLN A 15 2.38 -20.21 5.19
CA GLN A 15 2.27 -19.14 4.19
C GLN A 15 2.11 -17.76 4.85
N PHE A 16 1.30 -17.66 5.92
CA PHE A 16 1.16 -16.41 6.66
C PHE A 16 2.47 -15.99 7.32
N HIS A 17 3.20 -16.91 7.95
CA HIS A 17 4.49 -16.59 8.56
C HIS A 17 5.53 -16.16 7.51
N SER A 18 5.48 -16.74 6.31
CA SER A 18 6.37 -16.36 5.21
C SER A 18 6.22 -14.90 4.75
N LEU A 19 5.11 -14.22 5.08
CA LEU A 19 4.95 -12.78 4.77
C LEU A 19 5.90 -11.88 5.57
N TYR A 20 6.48 -12.42 6.65
CA TYR A 20 7.38 -11.71 7.55
C TYR A 20 8.81 -12.26 7.53
N SER A 21 9.10 -13.29 6.71
CA SER A 21 10.47 -13.72 6.43
C SER A 21 11.16 -12.81 5.42
N GLU A 22 12.48 -12.92 5.32
CA GLU A 22 13.28 -12.21 4.31
C GLU A 22 12.85 -12.62 2.88
N ASP A 23 12.64 -13.92 2.67
CA ASP A 23 12.12 -14.48 1.43
C ASP A 23 10.63 -14.79 1.57
N VAL A 24 9.79 -13.96 0.96
CA VAL A 24 8.35 -14.22 0.86
C VAL A 24 8.10 -15.17 -0.30
N SER A 25 7.35 -16.24 -0.02
CA SER A 25 6.87 -17.16 -1.06
C SER A 25 6.00 -16.43 -2.08
N ASP A 26 6.36 -16.52 -3.35
CA ASP A 26 5.58 -15.97 -4.46
C ASP A 26 4.17 -16.57 -4.49
N GLU A 27 4.01 -17.81 -4.04
CA GLU A 27 2.73 -18.48 -3.89
C GLU A 27 1.84 -17.80 -2.84
N ALA A 28 2.39 -17.41 -1.68
CA ALA A 28 1.64 -16.72 -0.63
C ALA A 28 1.14 -15.35 -1.11
N LEU A 29 1.97 -14.61 -1.85
CA LEU A 29 1.58 -13.33 -2.46
C LEU A 29 0.53 -13.53 -3.55
N ALA A 30 0.67 -14.54 -4.40
CA ALA A 30 -0.31 -14.84 -5.45
C ALA A 30 -1.70 -15.17 -4.86
N LEU A 31 -1.75 -15.94 -3.76
CA LEU A 31 -3.00 -16.23 -3.06
C LEU A 31 -3.65 -14.97 -2.49
N LEU A 32 -2.88 -14.10 -1.83
CA LEU A 32 -3.41 -12.82 -1.33
C LEU A 32 -3.94 -11.95 -2.45
N ILE A 33 -3.25 -11.88 -3.59
CA ILE A 33 -3.70 -11.10 -4.75
C ILE A 33 -5.03 -11.65 -5.28
N GLY A 34 -5.17 -12.98 -5.42
CA GLY A 34 -6.43 -13.59 -5.86
C GLY A 34 -7.59 -13.27 -4.93
N GLU A 35 -7.36 -13.29 -3.61
CA GLU A 35 -8.36 -12.87 -2.62
C GLU A 35 -8.71 -11.37 -2.72
N VAL A 36 -7.73 -10.51 -3.01
CA VAL A 36 -7.97 -9.08 -3.25
C VAL A 36 -8.78 -8.84 -4.53
N GLU A 37 -8.49 -9.57 -5.61
CA GLU A 37 -9.26 -9.51 -6.86
C GLU A 37 -10.72 -9.95 -6.65
N ASN A 38 -10.96 -10.86 -5.70
CA ASN A 38 -12.29 -11.25 -5.21
C ASN A 38 -12.91 -10.27 -4.20
N GLY A 39 -12.19 -9.21 -3.82
CA GLY A 39 -12.68 -8.14 -2.95
C GLY A 39 -12.62 -8.46 -1.45
N ASN A 40 -11.78 -9.40 -1.02
CA ASN A 40 -11.54 -9.70 0.39
C ASN A 40 -10.84 -8.53 1.09
N GLN A 41 -11.56 -7.84 1.98
CA GLN A 41 -11.04 -6.64 2.65
C GLN A 41 -9.85 -6.94 3.57
N ASN A 42 -9.84 -8.08 4.25
CA ASN A 42 -8.74 -8.44 5.15
C ASN A 42 -7.42 -8.60 4.38
N CYS A 43 -7.49 -9.21 3.18
CA CYS A 43 -6.32 -9.33 2.30
C CYS A 43 -5.88 -7.97 1.75
N ILE A 44 -6.81 -7.06 1.45
CA ILE A 44 -6.48 -5.69 1.04
C ILE A 44 -5.72 -4.98 2.18
N ASP A 45 -6.25 -5.02 3.39
CA ASP A 45 -5.65 -4.36 4.55
C ASP A 45 -4.27 -4.95 4.88
N LEU A 46 -4.13 -6.29 4.79
CA LEU A 46 -2.85 -6.98 4.98
C LEU A 46 -1.82 -6.58 3.92
N LEU A 47 -2.19 -6.55 2.63
CA LEU A 47 -1.28 -6.09 1.57
C LEU A 47 -0.93 -4.61 1.74
N CYS A 48 -1.88 -3.76 2.14
CA CYS A 48 -1.62 -2.36 2.43
C CYS A 48 -0.63 -2.19 3.60
N ASN A 49 -0.73 -3.03 4.64
CA ASN A 49 0.24 -3.06 5.74
C ASN A 49 1.64 -3.51 5.26
N LEU A 50 1.72 -4.60 4.49
CA LEU A 50 2.99 -5.08 3.92
C LEU A 50 3.64 -4.02 3.02
N ALA A 51 2.85 -3.28 2.25
CA ALA A 51 3.34 -2.22 1.37
C ALA A 51 3.97 -1.04 2.14
N LEU A 52 3.69 -0.86 3.44
CA LEU A 52 4.31 0.18 4.26
C LEU A 52 5.79 -0.12 4.58
N ARG A 53 6.23 -1.37 4.44
CA ARG A 53 7.64 -1.74 4.62
C ARG A 53 8.52 -0.96 3.63
N ASN A 54 9.72 -0.60 4.08
CA ASN A 54 10.71 0.14 3.29
C ASN A 54 11.73 -0.77 2.60
N ASP A 55 11.48 -2.08 2.58
CA ASP A 55 12.32 -3.09 1.94
C ASP A 55 11.75 -3.51 0.56
N ASP A 56 12.46 -4.41 -0.11
CA ASP A 56 12.11 -4.90 -1.45
C ASP A 56 10.73 -5.53 -1.50
N LEU A 57 10.34 -6.26 -0.44
CA LEU A 57 8.98 -6.80 -0.31
C LEU A 57 7.96 -5.67 -0.29
N GLY A 58 8.14 -4.66 0.56
CA GLY A 58 7.24 -3.52 0.64
C GLY A 58 7.11 -2.78 -0.69
N HIS A 59 8.20 -2.62 -1.43
CA HIS A 59 8.18 -2.03 -2.78
C HIS A 59 7.47 -2.91 -3.81
N LYS A 60 7.68 -4.23 -3.76
CA LYS A 60 7.01 -5.21 -4.62
C LYS A 60 5.50 -5.20 -4.38
N VAL A 61 5.07 -5.29 -3.12
CA VAL A 61 3.64 -5.28 -2.74
C VAL A 61 2.98 -3.94 -3.08
N GLU A 62 3.67 -2.82 -2.83
CA GLU A 62 3.17 -1.49 -3.22
C GLU A 62 2.93 -1.38 -4.73
N LYS A 63 3.84 -1.90 -5.55
CA LYS A 63 3.66 -1.94 -7.01
C LYS A 63 2.46 -2.81 -7.41
N LEU A 64 2.30 -3.98 -6.79
CA LEU A 64 1.19 -4.90 -7.07
C LEU A 64 -0.17 -4.27 -6.74
N LEU A 65 -0.30 -3.62 -5.58
CA LEU A 65 -1.51 -2.88 -5.21
C LEU A 65 -1.83 -1.77 -6.20
N PHE A 66 -0.80 -1.03 -6.65
CA PHE A 66 -0.99 0.03 -7.62
C PHE A 66 -1.39 -0.49 -9.01
N ASP A 67 -0.84 -1.63 -9.44
CA ASP A 67 -1.20 -2.26 -10.71
C ASP A 67 -2.67 -2.75 -10.68
N LEU A 68 -3.15 -3.25 -9.53
CA LEU A 68 -4.57 -3.56 -9.30
C LEU A 68 -5.44 -2.30 -9.34
N PHE A 69 -5.05 -1.26 -8.59
CA PHE A 69 -5.77 0.01 -8.51
C PHE A 69 -5.87 0.73 -9.87
N SER A 70 -4.76 0.79 -10.61
CA SER A 70 -4.67 1.46 -11.92
C SER A 70 -5.37 0.70 -13.05
N GLY A 71 -5.80 -0.55 -12.78
CA GLY A 71 -6.46 -1.39 -13.78
C GLY A 71 -5.51 -2.03 -14.80
N LYS A 72 -4.20 -2.03 -14.54
CA LYS A 72 -3.25 -2.84 -15.32
C LYS A 72 -3.53 -4.33 -15.19
N ARG A 73 -4.09 -4.75 -14.05
CA ARG A 73 -4.69 -6.07 -13.89
C ARG A 73 -6.19 -5.96 -14.17
N SER A 74 -6.68 -6.83 -15.05
CA SER A 74 -8.10 -6.98 -15.36
C SER A 74 -8.86 -7.45 -14.12
N GLY A 75 -10.02 -6.84 -13.83
CA GLY A 75 -10.90 -7.28 -12.75
C GLY A 75 -11.96 -6.25 -12.37
N SER A 76 -12.80 -6.59 -11.39
CA SER A 76 -13.92 -5.77 -10.94
C SER A 76 -13.51 -4.35 -10.48
N PRO A 77 -14.18 -3.28 -10.92
CA PRO A 77 -13.91 -1.93 -10.43
C PRO A 77 -14.09 -1.77 -8.91
N ARG A 78 -14.87 -2.66 -8.27
CA ARG A 78 -15.21 -2.55 -6.84
C ARG A 78 -14.02 -2.72 -5.90
N TYR A 79 -13.05 -3.58 -6.23
CA TYR A 79 -11.86 -3.72 -5.37
C TYR A 79 -10.97 -2.48 -5.43
N ARG A 80 -10.97 -1.73 -6.54
CA ARG A 80 -10.13 -0.52 -6.71
C ARG A 80 -10.51 0.55 -5.69
N GLN A 81 -11.81 0.74 -5.45
CA GLN A 81 -12.33 1.63 -4.41
C GLN A 81 -12.01 1.15 -2.99
N LYS A 82 -11.91 -0.16 -2.77
CA LYS A 82 -11.50 -0.69 -1.46
C LYS A 82 -10.01 -0.45 -1.21
N ILE A 83 -9.16 -0.64 -2.22
CA ILE A 83 -7.71 -0.43 -2.13
C ILE A 83 -7.40 1.04 -1.79
N ASN A 84 -7.97 1.99 -2.53
CA ASN A 84 -7.67 3.40 -2.29
C ASN A 84 -8.26 3.91 -0.97
N GLN A 85 -9.42 3.40 -0.55
CA GLN A 85 -10.00 3.70 0.75
C GLN A 85 -9.14 3.15 1.90
N ALA A 86 -8.61 1.93 1.78
CA ALA A 86 -7.68 1.38 2.77
C ALA A 86 -6.40 2.24 2.88
N CYS A 87 -5.86 2.70 1.74
CA CYS A 87 -4.73 3.63 1.72
C CYS A 87 -5.05 4.97 2.40
N LEU A 88 -6.27 5.50 2.23
CA LEU A 88 -6.72 6.73 2.90
C LEU A 88 -6.82 6.54 4.41
N VAL A 89 -7.36 5.40 4.87
CA VAL A 89 -7.40 5.07 6.30
C VAL A 89 -5.99 5.01 6.88
N LEU A 90 -5.04 4.34 6.21
CA LEU A 90 -3.64 4.33 6.64
C LEU A 90 -3.04 5.74 6.70
N HIS A 91 -3.28 6.58 5.70
CA HIS A 91 -2.84 7.97 5.72
C HIS A 91 -3.44 8.75 6.90
N GLN A 92 -4.73 8.55 7.21
CA GLN A 92 -5.35 9.18 8.38
C GLN A 92 -4.73 8.70 9.69
N ILE A 93 -4.50 7.39 9.81
CA ILE A 93 -3.81 6.81 10.98
C ILE A 93 -2.41 7.40 11.10
N ALA A 94 -1.66 7.59 10.01
CA ALA A 94 -0.30 8.14 10.05
C ALA A 94 -0.23 9.61 10.48
N ASN A 95 -1.30 10.40 10.23
CA ASN A 95 -1.32 11.84 10.51
C ASN A 95 -2.18 12.19 11.73
N ASN A 96 -2.70 11.21 12.47
CA ASN A 96 -3.41 11.43 13.73
C ASN A 96 -2.41 11.82 14.84
N ASP A 97 -2.84 12.60 15.82
CA ASP A 97 -1.96 13.18 16.86
C ASP A 97 -1.19 12.14 17.67
N ILE A 98 -1.76 10.93 17.84
CA ILE A 98 -1.14 9.81 18.57
C ILE A 98 0.09 9.25 17.82
N THR A 99 0.13 9.41 16.51
CA THR A 99 1.10 8.80 15.58
C THR A 99 1.87 9.85 14.76
N LYS A 100 1.65 11.16 15.00
CA LYS A 100 2.22 12.28 14.22
C LYS A 100 3.74 12.26 14.09
N ASN A 101 4.44 11.52 14.95
CA ASN A 101 5.89 11.34 14.94
C ASN A 101 6.35 9.99 14.35
N ASN A 102 5.45 9.19 13.76
CA ASN A 102 5.79 7.91 13.16
C ASN A 102 6.46 8.10 11.79
N THR A 103 7.70 8.58 11.85
CA THR A 103 8.59 8.77 10.70
C THR A 103 8.96 7.45 10.01
N GLU A 104 8.61 6.30 10.58
CA GLU A 104 8.85 4.98 9.99
C GLU A 104 7.99 4.75 8.75
N TRP A 105 6.78 5.31 8.70
CA TRP A 105 5.86 5.20 7.56
C TRP A 105 6.16 6.24 6.48
N LYS A 106 7.43 6.31 6.06
CA LYS A 106 7.94 7.28 5.07
C LYS A 106 7.07 7.36 3.82
N LYS A 107 6.52 6.23 3.36
CA LYS A 107 5.63 6.16 2.19
C LYS A 107 4.33 6.98 2.34
N LEU A 108 3.91 7.34 3.53
CA LEU A 108 2.72 8.19 3.75
C LEU A 108 3.07 9.69 3.93
N HIS A 109 4.36 10.03 3.90
CA HIS A 109 4.88 11.39 4.04
C HIS A 109 5.78 11.83 2.87
N ALA A 110 6.12 10.92 1.97
CA ALA A 110 6.92 11.14 0.75
C ALA A 110 6.18 10.60 -0.49
N PRO A 111 6.61 10.95 -1.72
CA PRO A 111 5.99 10.44 -2.93
C PRO A 111 6.06 8.93 -3.00
N SER A 112 4.90 8.32 -3.01
CA SER A 112 4.72 6.89 -3.07
C SER A 112 3.43 6.57 -3.79
N ARG A 113 3.29 5.33 -4.24
CA ARG A 113 2.04 4.85 -4.84
C ARG A 113 0.94 4.77 -3.79
N LEU A 114 1.28 4.41 -2.55
CA LEU A 114 0.33 4.41 -1.42
C LEU A 114 -0.27 5.79 -1.17
N LEU A 115 0.57 6.82 -1.13
CA LEU A 115 0.12 8.19 -0.88
C LEU A 115 -0.73 8.72 -2.05
N TYR A 116 -0.36 8.38 -3.29
CA TYR A 116 -1.18 8.68 -4.46
C TYR A 116 -2.56 8.02 -4.38
N MET A 117 -2.62 6.72 -4.06
CA MET A 117 -3.88 5.99 -3.89
C MET A 117 -4.73 6.62 -2.78
N ALA A 118 -4.15 6.96 -1.62
CA ALA A 118 -4.85 7.67 -0.55
C ALA A 118 -5.45 9.01 -1.03
N GLY A 119 -4.68 9.81 -1.78
CA GLY A 119 -5.14 11.08 -2.35
C GLY A 119 -6.24 10.93 -3.40
N SER A 120 -6.34 9.77 -4.05
CA SER A 120 -7.41 9.47 -5.01
C SER A 120 -8.76 9.18 -4.34
N ALA A 121 -8.75 8.65 -3.11
CA ALA A 121 -9.95 8.25 -2.39
C ALA A 121 -10.62 9.41 -1.64
N THR A 122 -9.88 10.47 -1.32
CA THR A 122 -10.45 11.59 -0.57
C THR A 122 -11.25 12.54 -1.47
N ILE A 123 -12.45 12.89 -1.01
CA ILE A 123 -13.32 13.93 -1.60
C ILE A 123 -13.08 15.32 -0.98
N ASP A 124 -12.36 15.37 0.15
CA ASP A 124 -12.02 16.61 0.84
C ASP A 124 -10.86 17.30 0.11
N LEU A 125 -11.15 18.46 -0.48
CA LEU A 125 -10.19 19.20 -1.29
C LEU A 125 -8.97 19.66 -0.48
N SER A 126 -9.16 20.04 0.79
CA SER A 126 -8.06 20.47 1.66
C SER A 126 -7.09 19.31 1.91
N LYS A 127 -7.63 18.12 2.20
CA LYS A 127 -6.82 16.89 2.34
C LYS A 127 -6.13 16.51 1.02
N LYS A 128 -6.83 16.64 -0.11
CA LYS A 128 -6.24 16.37 -1.43
C LYS A 128 -5.07 17.31 -1.74
N ILE A 129 -5.20 18.60 -1.43
CA ILE A 129 -4.11 19.59 -1.59
C ILE A 129 -2.92 19.24 -0.68
N GLY A 130 -3.17 18.90 0.59
CA GLY A 130 -2.10 18.50 1.52
C GLY A 130 -1.33 17.26 1.06
N ILE A 131 -2.04 16.26 0.53
CA ILE A 131 -1.42 15.06 -0.06
C ILE A 131 -0.66 15.43 -1.34
N ALA A 132 -1.24 16.26 -2.21
CA ALA A 132 -0.57 16.73 -3.42
C ALA A 132 0.76 17.42 -3.08
N HIS A 133 0.79 18.34 -2.13
CA HIS A 133 2.05 19.00 -1.73
C HIS A 133 3.15 17.99 -1.37
N LYS A 134 2.85 16.92 -0.62
CA LYS A 134 3.82 15.87 -0.31
C LYS A 134 4.31 15.10 -1.55
N LEU A 135 3.42 14.85 -2.51
CA LEU A 135 3.75 14.20 -3.79
C LEU A 135 4.63 15.09 -4.69
N TRP A 136 4.44 16.41 -4.65
CA TRP A 136 5.11 17.38 -5.53
C TRP A 136 6.38 18.02 -4.93
N ALA A 137 6.48 18.16 -3.60
CA ALA A 137 7.59 18.84 -2.92
C ALA A 137 8.96 18.16 -3.12
N THR A 138 8.98 16.92 -3.53
CA THR A 138 10.19 16.09 -3.70
C THR A 138 10.56 15.91 -5.16
N SER A 139 9.62 16.03 -6.10
CA SER A 139 9.91 16.20 -7.52
C SER A 139 10.61 17.54 -7.78
N SER A 140 10.18 18.60 -7.09
CA SER A 140 10.87 19.90 -7.15
C SER A 140 12.25 19.88 -6.48
N LEU A 141 12.42 19.24 -5.32
CA LEU A 141 13.75 19.08 -4.69
C LEU A 141 14.71 18.22 -5.51
N ARG A 142 14.23 17.16 -6.20
CA ARG A 142 15.04 16.38 -7.15
C ARG A 142 15.43 17.19 -8.37
N GLN A 143 14.50 17.94 -8.98
CA GLN A 143 14.81 18.83 -10.10
C GLN A 143 15.81 19.92 -9.70
N ILE A 144 15.69 20.48 -8.49
CA ILE A 144 16.68 21.43 -7.97
C ILE A 144 18.03 20.72 -7.84
N LYS A 145 18.14 19.58 -7.15
CA LYS A 145 19.41 18.85 -7.00
C LYS A 145 20.07 18.46 -8.32
N GLU A 146 19.30 18.02 -9.31
CA GLU A 146 19.79 17.70 -10.66
C GLU A 146 20.26 18.95 -11.42
N GLN A 147 19.65 20.12 -11.18
CA GLN A 147 20.09 21.40 -11.77
C GLN A 147 21.29 22.03 -11.06
N VAL A 148 21.47 21.81 -9.75
CA VAL A 148 22.61 22.36 -9.00
C VAL A 148 23.83 21.42 -8.94
N GLY A 149 23.74 20.21 -9.51
CA GLY A 149 24.90 19.32 -9.68
C GLY A 149 25.62 18.97 -8.37
N VAL A 150 24.88 18.57 -7.34
CA VAL A 150 25.44 18.02 -6.08
C VAL A 150 25.20 16.52 -6.01
#